data_AF-A0A948M693-F1
#
_entry.id   AF-A0A948M693-F1
#
_cell.length_a   1.000
_cell.length_b   1.000
_cell.length_c   1.000
_cell.angle_alpha   90.00
_cell.angle_beta   90.00
_cell.angle_gamma   90.00
#
_symmetry.space_group_name_H-M   'P 1'
#
loop_
_entity.id
_entity.type
_entity.pdbx_description
1 polymer ?
#
loop_
_entity_poly.entity_id
_entity_poly.type
_entity_poly.pdbx_seq_one_letter_code
_entity_poly.pdbx_strand_id
1 'polypeptide(L)'
;MKKSYKHSDGLILAEPFSVKTLEVIDNYIGALKEFNRISRNNGVRFLFVYFPDYPQVFDPQASMKLRDMLGAACLKFEIAFFDLTPELKAKSAHSRLYLTPLDFHLNPCGNKVFSQALFEYIDSTRLID
;
A
#
# COMPACT_ATOMS: atom_id res chain seq x y z
N MET A 1 15.93 -6.11 20.78
CA MET A 1 14.69 -5.63 21.45
C MET A 1 13.62 -5.47 20.37
N LYS A 2 12.61 -6.34 20.32
CA LYS A 2 11.51 -6.23 19.33
C LYS A 2 10.67 -4.99 19.68
N LYS A 3 10.73 -3.93 18.88
CA LYS A 3 9.82 -2.79 19.02
C LYS A 3 8.43 -3.25 18.55
N SER A 4 7.52 -3.45 19.49
CA SER A 4 6.11 -3.71 19.20
C SER A 4 5.42 -2.36 18.99
N TYR A 5 5.14 -2.02 17.73
CA TYR A 5 4.19 -0.95 17.43
C TYR A 5 2.80 -1.55 17.65
N LYS A 6 2.14 -1.18 18.76
CA LYS A 6 0.76 -1.62 19.01
C LYS A 6 -0.14 -0.92 18.00
N HIS A 7 -0.69 -1.66 17.04
CA HIS A 7 -1.79 -1.19 16.21
C HIS A 7 -2.96 -0.77 17.12
N SER A 8 -3.66 0.29 16.71
CA SER A 8 -4.81 0.92 17.39
C SER A 8 -5.99 -0.03 17.68
N ASP A 9 -6.00 -1.18 17.03
CA ASP A 9 -7.14 -2.08 16.87
C ASP A 9 -6.91 -3.44 17.53
N GLY A 10 -5.77 -3.63 18.23
CA GLY A 10 -5.51 -4.81 19.06
C GLY A 10 -5.34 -6.13 18.30
N LEU A 11 -5.55 -6.14 16.99
CA LEU A 11 -5.32 -7.27 16.09
C LEU A 11 -3.84 -7.30 15.70
N ILE A 12 -3.03 -7.91 16.56
CA ILE A 12 -1.70 -8.37 16.15
C ILE A 12 -1.95 -9.62 15.30
N LEU A 13 -1.68 -9.55 14.00
CA LEU A 13 -1.54 -10.78 13.19
C LEU A 13 -0.46 -11.63 13.87
N ALA A 14 -0.90 -12.69 14.55
CA ALA A 14 -0.08 -13.43 15.51
C ALA A 14 1.17 -14.05 14.88
N GLU A 15 1.16 -14.26 13.56
CA GLU A 15 2.36 -14.52 12.76
C GLU A 15 2.20 -13.89 11.38
N PRO A 16 3.05 -12.93 10.97
CA PRO A 16 3.03 -12.43 9.60
C PRO A 16 3.32 -13.61 8.66
N PHE A 17 2.39 -13.89 7.75
CA PHE A 17 2.48 -14.96 6.74
C PHE A 17 2.39 -16.40 7.25
N SER A 18 1.56 -16.66 8.27
CA SER A 18 1.07 -18.03 8.53
C SER A 18 0.37 -18.63 7.30
N VAL A 19 0.21 -19.96 7.24
CA VAL A 19 -0.51 -20.65 6.14
C VAL A 19 -1.87 -20.01 5.87
N LYS A 20 -2.64 -19.77 6.93
CA LYS A 20 -3.95 -19.10 6.84
C LYS A 20 -3.84 -17.68 6.28
N THR A 21 -2.80 -16.92 6.64
CA THR A 21 -2.60 -15.57 6.10
C THR A 21 -2.26 -15.62 4.61
N LEU A 22 -1.44 -16.60 4.19
CA LEU A 22 -1.12 -16.81 2.79
C LEU A 22 -2.35 -17.20 1.97
N GLU A 23 -3.22 -18.07 2.48
CA GLU A 23 -4.50 -18.41 1.84
C GLU A 23 -5.38 -17.17 1.64
N VAL A 24 -5.45 -16.28 2.64
CA VAL A 24 -6.20 -15.02 2.52
C VAL A 24 -5.57 -14.09 1.47
N ILE A 25 -4.24 -13.99 1.42
CA ILE A 25 -3.54 -13.21 0.41
C ILE A 25 -3.79 -13.77 -0.99
N ASP A 26 -3.73 -15.09 -1.16
CA ASP A 26 -3.98 -15.74 -2.45
C ASP A 26 -5.43 -15.53 -2.93
N ASN A 27 -6.40 -15.63 -2.01
CA ASN A 27 -7.80 -15.30 -2.30
C ASN A 27 -7.97 -13.85 -2.72
N TYR A 28 -7.30 -12.91 -2.03
CA TYR A 28 -7.32 -11.49 -2.39
C TYR A 28 -6.72 -11.24 -3.78
N ILE A 29 -5.58 -11.87 -4.10
CA ILE A 29 -4.95 -11.81 -5.42
C ILE A 29 -5.89 -12.36 -6.50
N GLY A 30 -6.61 -13.45 -6.21
CA GLY A 30 -7.64 -14.00 -7.09
C GLY A 30 -8.77 -13.01 -7.35
N ALA A 31 -9.28 -12.37 -6.30
CA ALA A 31 -10.31 -11.33 -6.42
C ALA A 31 -9.82 -10.11 -7.20
N LEU A 32 -8.56 -9.70 -6.99
CA LEU A 32 -7.94 -8.58 -7.69
C LEU A 32 -7.85 -8.83 -9.20
N LYS A 33 -7.47 -10.05 -9.60
CA LYS A 33 -7.46 -10.48 -11.01
C LYS A 33 -8.85 -10.36 -11.63
N GLU A 34 -9.86 -10.86 -10.93
CA GLU A 34 -11.25 -10.87 -11.42
C GLU A 34 -11.81 -9.45 -11.53
N PHE A 35 -11.52 -8.60 -10.54
CA PHE A 35 -11.89 -7.19 -10.55
C PHE A 35 -11.27 -6.44 -11.73
N ASN A 36 -9.99 -6.66 -12.02
CA ASN A 36 -9.33 -6.07 -13.18
C ASN A 36 -9.96 -6.53 -14.50
N ARG A 37 -10.27 -7.83 -14.62
CA ARG A 37 -10.95 -8.39 -15.79
C ARG A 37 -12.30 -7.72 -16.04
N ILE A 38 -13.13 -7.59 -14.99
CA ILE A 38 -14.43 -6.93 -15.06
C ILE A 38 -14.27 -5.45 -15.43
N SER A 39 -13.32 -4.75 -14.81
CA SER A 39 -13.06 -3.32 -15.07
C SER A 39 -12.69 -3.08 -16.54
N ARG A 40 -11.74 -3.86 -17.07
CA ARG A 40 -11.31 -3.76 -18.47
C ARG A 40 -12.44 -4.06 -19.45
N ASN A 41 -13.29 -5.05 -19.15
CA ASN A 41 -14.46 -5.38 -19.98
C ASN A 41 -15.50 -4.24 -20.03
N ASN A 42 -15.47 -3.31 -19.07
CA ASN A 42 -16.34 -2.14 -19.02
C ASN A 42 -15.61 -0.85 -19.43
N GLY A 43 -14.41 -0.95 -20.03
CA GLY A 43 -13.63 0.22 -20.45
C GLY A 43 -13.04 1.03 -19.29
N VAL A 44 -13.01 0.46 -18.07
CA VAL A 44 -12.45 1.13 -16.89
C VAL A 44 -10.98 0.73 -16.71
N ARG A 45 -10.11 1.73 -16.62
CA ARG A 45 -8.71 1.56 -16.23
C ARG A 45 -8.61 1.39 -14.71
N PHE A 46 -7.80 0.44 -14.27
CA PHE A 46 -7.65 0.11 -12.86
C PHE A 46 -6.22 0.35 -12.37
N LEU A 47 -6.10 1.13 -11.29
CA LEU A 47 -4.86 1.43 -10.59
C LEU A 47 -4.94 0.87 -9.18
N PHE A 48 -3.97 0.03 -8.82
CA PHE A 48 -3.76 -0.41 -7.46
C PHE A 48 -2.76 0.53 -6.76
N VAL A 49 -3.18 1.15 -5.67
CA VAL A 49 -2.31 1.98 -4.83
C VAL A 49 -1.92 1.18 -3.59
N TYR A 50 -0.64 0.87 -3.44
CA TYR A 50 -0.11 0.29 -2.22
C TYR A 50 0.18 1.38 -1.19
N PHE A 51 -0.52 1.31 -0.07
CA PHE A 51 -0.34 2.22 1.05
C PHE A 51 0.50 1.50 2.13
N PRO A 52 1.68 2.02 2.50
CA PRO A 52 2.53 1.36 3.47
C PRO A 52 1.98 1.47 4.88
N ASP A 53 2.22 0.44 5.69
CA ASP A 53 2.06 0.53 7.13
C ASP A 53 3.09 1.49 7.73
N TYR A 54 2.77 2.09 8.87
CA TYR A 54 3.67 3.03 9.56
C TYR A 54 5.11 2.48 9.73
N PRO A 55 5.34 1.23 10.20
CA PRO A 55 6.70 0.70 10.31
C PRO A 55 7.43 0.61 8.97
N GLN A 56 6.74 0.39 7.86
CA GLN A 56 7.38 0.31 6.54
C GLN A 56 7.98 1.64 6.10
N VAL A 57 7.48 2.76 6.64
CA VAL A 57 8.02 4.10 6.39
C VAL A 57 9.18 4.45 7.33
N PHE A 58 9.11 4.06 8.61
CA PHE A 58 10.07 4.51 9.63
C PHE A 58 11.08 3.46 10.10
N ASP A 59 10.82 2.17 9.89
CA ASP A 59 11.70 1.07 10.29
C ASP A 59 12.35 0.44 9.06
N PRO A 60 13.68 0.58 8.88
CA PRO A 60 14.39 -0.02 7.74
C PRO A 60 14.37 -1.55 7.76
N GLN A 61 13.99 -2.18 8.88
CA GLN A 61 13.86 -3.63 9.02
C GLN A 61 12.42 -4.13 8.86
N ALA A 62 11.45 -3.22 8.60
CA ALA A 62 10.08 -3.62 8.35
C ALA A 62 9.98 -4.47 7.07
N SER A 63 9.16 -5.51 7.12
CA SER A 63 8.95 -6.41 5.98
C SER A 63 8.22 -5.70 4.85
N MET A 64 8.75 -5.82 3.62
CA MET A 64 8.09 -5.39 2.38
C MET A 64 7.42 -6.55 1.64
N LYS A 65 7.38 -7.75 2.24
CA LYS A 65 6.95 -8.97 1.55
C LYS A 65 5.52 -8.88 0.97
N LEU A 66 4.57 -8.29 1.69
CA LEU A 66 3.20 -8.14 1.17
C LEU A 66 3.16 -7.16 -0.01
N ARG A 67 3.88 -6.04 0.07
CA ARG A 67 4.07 -5.09 -1.03
C ARG A 67 4.60 -5.82 -2.26
N ASP A 68 5.65 -6.62 -2.09
CA ASP A 68 6.30 -7.36 -3.19
C ASP A 68 5.34 -8.39 -3.82
N MET A 69 4.57 -9.13 -2.99
CA MET A 69 3.57 -10.08 -3.46
C MET A 69 2.46 -9.40 -4.28
N LEU A 70 1.92 -8.29 -3.77
CA LEU A 70 0.87 -7.53 -4.45
C LEU A 70 1.40 -6.86 -5.74
N GLY A 71 2.61 -6.30 -5.71
CA GLY A 71 3.24 -5.71 -6.88
C GLY A 71 3.50 -6.74 -7.99
N ALA A 72 4.00 -7.93 -7.63
CA ALA A 72 4.19 -9.02 -8.58
C ALA A 72 2.86 -9.52 -9.17
N ALA A 73 1.80 -9.61 -8.36
CA ALA A 73 0.46 -9.94 -8.83
C ALA A 73 -0.09 -8.88 -9.79
N CYS A 74 0.05 -7.59 -9.46
CA CYS A 74 -0.38 -6.50 -10.33
C CYS A 74 0.35 -6.54 -11.67
N LEU A 75 1.67 -6.70 -11.66
CA LEU A 75 2.47 -6.85 -12.88
C LEU A 75 1.99 -8.05 -13.73
N LYS A 76 1.77 -9.21 -13.11
CA LYS A 76 1.27 -10.42 -13.78
C LYS A 76 -0.10 -10.22 -14.45
N PHE A 77 -0.96 -9.39 -13.86
CA PHE A 77 -2.31 -9.15 -14.35
C PHE A 77 -2.45 -7.85 -15.16
N GLU A 78 -1.33 -7.20 -15.49
CA GLU A 78 -1.30 -5.90 -16.19
C GLU A 78 -2.16 -4.84 -15.47
N ILE A 79 -2.08 -4.82 -14.14
CA ILE A 79 -2.69 -3.79 -13.29
C ILE A 79 -1.62 -2.75 -13.00
N ALA A 80 -1.93 -1.47 -13.23
CA ALA A 80 -1.04 -0.39 -12.83
C ALA A 80 -0.85 -0.43 -11.30
N PHE A 81 0.40 -0.33 -10.84
CA PHE A 81 0.74 -0.45 -9.43
C PHE A 81 1.55 0.77 -9.00
N PHE A 82 0.99 1.51 -8.05
CA PHE A 82 1.64 2.67 -7.45
C PHE A 82 2.01 2.37 -6.00
N ASP A 83 3.31 2.28 -5.72
CA ASP A 83 3.84 2.13 -4.37
C ASP A 83 4.09 3.50 -3.75
N LEU A 84 3.30 3.86 -2.73
CA LEU A 84 3.40 5.14 -2.04
C LEU A 84 4.57 5.18 -1.03
N THR A 85 5.23 4.05 -0.75
CA THR A 85 6.30 3.94 0.25
C THR A 85 7.46 4.90 0.03
N PRO A 86 8.05 5.02 -1.19
CA PRO A 86 9.18 5.91 -1.42
C PRO A 86 8.86 7.37 -1.11
N GLU A 87 7.66 7.82 -1.49
CA GLU A 87 7.22 9.20 -1.30
C GLU A 87 7.03 9.54 0.17
N LEU A 88 6.35 8.66 0.92
CA LEU A 88 6.16 8.85 2.34
C LEU A 88 7.49 8.79 3.09
N LYS A 89 8.44 7.93 2.69
CA LYS A 89 9.80 7.90 3.25
C LYS A 89 10.55 9.20 3.02
N ALA A 90 10.57 9.68 1.77
CA ALA A 90 11.29 10.89 1.40
C ALA A 90 10.76 12.12 2.15
N LYS A 91 9.42 12.28 2.21
CA LYS A 91 8.80 13.46 2.84
C LYS A 91 8.79 13.39 4.37
N SER A 92 8.74 12.20 4.97
CA SER A 92 8.76 12.03 6.43
C SER A 92 10.09 12.45 7.07
N ALA A 93 11.18 12.53 6.29
CA ALA A 93 12.46 13.04 6.78
C ALA A 93 12.41 14.53 7.18
N HIS A 94 11.45 15.28 6.65
CA HIS A 94 11.36 16.73 6.82
C HIS A 94 10.02 17.21 7.41
N SER A 95 9.06 16.32 7.63
CA SER A 95 7.71 16.69 8.06
C SER A 95 7.02 15.55 8.79
N ARG A 96 6.18 15.89 9.78
CA ARG A 96 5.30 14.93 10.44
C ARG A 96 4.10 14.67 9.54
N LEU A 97 4.01 13.47 8.97
CA LEU A 97 2.93 13.11 8.04
C LEU A 97 1.79 12.30 8.69
N TYR A 98 1.96 11.87 9.94
CA TYR A 98 1.05 10.95 10.63
C TYR A 98 0.45 11.57 11.89
N LEU A 99 -0.68 11.02 12.33
CA LEU A 99 -1.36 11.37 13.59
C LEU A 99 -0.72 10.72 14.84
N THR A 100 0.42 10.03 14.67
CA THR A 100 1.09 9.30 15.75
C THR A 100 1.48 10.22 16.91
N PRO A 101 1.46 9.75 18.16
CA PRO A 101 1.28 8.34 18.58
C PRO A 101 -0.19 7.92 18.80
N LEU A 102 -1.16 8.82 18.63
CA LEU A 102 -2.57 8.51 18.90
C LEU A 102 -3.17 7.57 17.84
N ASP A 103 -2.78 7.76 16.59
CA ASP A 103 -3.33 7.10 15.43
C ASP A 103 -2.26 6.98 14.33
N PHE A 104 -2.25 5.89 13.56
CA PHE A 104 -1.23 5.61 12.53
C PHE A 104 -1.62 6.03 11.10
N HIS A 105 -2.76 6.68 10.93
CA HIS A 105 -3.18 7.28 9.66
C HIS A 105 -2.42 8.58 9.38
N LEU A 106 -2.47 8.99 8.12
CA LEU A 106 -1.93 10.28 7.68
C LEU A 106 -2.71 11.44 8.30
N ASN A 107 -1.97 12.47 8.70
CA ASN A 107 -2.54 13.78 9.01
C ASN A 107 -2.81 14.57 7.72
N PRO A 108 -3.37 15.79 7.77
CA PRO A 108 -3.64 16.57 6.55
C PRO A 108 -2.40 16.82 5.66
N CYS A 109 -1.21 16.98 6.24
CA CYS A 109 0.04 17.13 5.49
C CYS A 109 0.41 15.83 4.77
N GLY A 110 0.28 14.69 5.44
CA GLY A 110 0.45 13.37 4.82
C GLY A 110 -0.52 13.14 3.67
N ASN A 111 -1.81 13.44 3.86
CA ASN A 111 -2.81 13.31 2.79
C ASN A 111 -2.49 14.21 1.59
N LYS A 112 -1.92 15.39 1.81
CA LYS A 112 -1.44 16.25 0.71
C LYS A 112 -0.31 15.57 -0.08
N VAL A 113 0.69 15.01 0.60
CA VAL A 113 1.79 14.25 -0.05
C VAL A 113 1.22 13.10 -0.87
N PHE A 114 0.30 12.31 -0.30
CA PHE A 114 -0.38 11.23 -1.01
C PHE A 114 -1.08 11.72 -2.27
N SER A 115 -1.93 12.74 -2.17
CA SER A 115 -2.70 13.25 -3.32
C SER A 115 -1.81 13.78 -4.45
N GLN A 116 -0.69 14.44 -4.10
CA GLN A 116 0.24 14.98 -5.07
C GLN A 116 0.97 13.86 -5.80
N ALA A 117 1.51 12.89 -5.06
CA ALA A 117 2.22 11.77 -5.65
C ALA A 117 1.30 10.87 -6.50
N LEU A 118 0.06 10.67 -6.06
CA LEU A 118 -0.94 9.93 -6.85
C LEU A 118 -1.27 10.65 -8.15
N PHE A 119 -1.47 11.98 -8.10
CA PHE A 119 -1.73 12.78 -9.29
C PHE A 119 -0.56 12.70 -10.28
N GLU A 120 0.67 12.89 -9.81
CA GLU A 120 1.89 12.81 -10.64
C GLU A 120 2.05 11.42 -11.27
N TYR A 121 1.73 10.35 -10.53
CA TYR A 121 1.74 8.98 -11.07
C TYR A 121 0.70 8.81 -12.18
N ILE A 122 -0.55 9.25 -11.94
CA ILE A 122 -1.64 9.12 -12.91
C ILE A 122 -1.33 9.90 -14.20
N ASP A 123 -0.81 11.12 -14.06
CA ASP A 123 -0.44 11.99 -15.18
C ASP A 123 0.71 11.38 -16.01
N SER A 124 1.79 10.94 -15.35
CA SER A 124 2.95 10.34 -16.02
C SER A 124 2.67 9.00 -16.70
N THR A 125 1.68 8.25 -16.20
CA THR A 125 1.28 6.94 -16.76
C THR A 125 0.14 7.03 -17.76
N ARG A 126 -0.41 8.23 -18.01
CA ARG A 126 -1.58 8.45 -18.89
C ARG A 126 -2.75 7.54 -18.54
N LEU A 127 -3.02 7.38 -17.25
CA LEU A 127 -4.21 6.67 -16.78
C LEU A 127 -5.49 7.52 -16.95
N ILE A 128 -5.33 8.80 -17.26
CA ILE A 128 -6.38 9.72 -17.71
C ILE A 128 -5.97 10.16 -19.12
N ASP A 129 -6.86 10.01 -20.10
CA ASP A 129 -6.77 10.65 -21.42
C ASP A 129 -7.69 11.89 -21.44
#